data_AF-A0A2E3PC36-F1
#
_entry.id   AF-A0A2E3PC36-F1
#
_cell.length_a   1.000
_cell.length_b   1.000
_cell.length_c   1.000
_cell.angle_alpha   90.00
_cell.angle_beta   90.00
_cell.angle_gamma   90.00
#
_symmetry.space_group_name_H-M   'P 1'
#
loop_
_entity.id
_entity.type
_entity.pdbx_description
1 polymer ?
#
loop_
_entity_poly.entity_id
_entity_poly.type
_entity_poly.pdbx_seq_one_letter_code
_entity_poly.pdbx_strand_id
1 'polypeptide(L)'
;MSAQTEAATSAAGKPAGPAPKIAYDKIFQIGFNKCATRAISRFFHRHNLTTADWAKGELAQDIKASVEAGRKPLEAWPDVTVFSDMEYVRGNTVIEGYRYFREIHAAYPGALFILNTRNVEAWIRSRSRHGEGGYVNTYRRHYKVKADQEVFDRWRIDWFRHNLEVVEFFSGERRDQLFIWDIERPDFDRLSDLIGIPLKAEKWKTVGKT
;
A
#
# COMPACT_ATOMS: atom_id res chain seq x y z
N MET A 1 21.63 -3.80 27.94
CA MET A 1 20.22 -3.72 28.37
C MET A 1 19.36 -3.66 27.12
N SER A 2 18.45 -4.63 27.01
CA SER A 2 17.83 -5.10 25.77
C SER A 2 16.80 -4.13 25.21
N ALA A 3 16.99 -3.67 23.98
CA ALA A 3 15.93 -3.07 23.18
C ALA A 3 15.16 -4.20 22.49
N GLN A 4 13.98 -4.54 23.01
CA GLN A 4 13.03 -5.39 22.31
C GLN A 4 12.50 -4.61 21.10
N THR A 5 13.01 -4.95 19.92
CA THR A 5 12.42 -4.56 18.65
C THR A 5 11.04 -5.21 18.57
N GLU A 6 9.96 -4.45 18.72
CA GLU A 6 8.60 -4.94 18.52
C GLU A 6 8.47 -5.47 17.08
N ALA A 7 8.48 -6.79 16.97
CA ALA A 7 8.22 -7.52 15.74
C ALA A 7 6.79 -7.23 15.28
N ALA A 8 6.67 -6.40 14.24
CA ALA A 8 5.40 -6.20 13.55
C ALA A 8 5.03 -7.52 12.85
N THR A 9 3.99 -8.15 13.37
CA THR A 9 3.42 -9.43 12.91
C THR A 9 3.06 -9.34 11.43
N SER A 10 3.80 -10.06 10.59
CA SER A 10 3.50 -10.25 9.17
C SER A 10 2.93 -11.66 8.98
N ALA A 11 1.64 -11.74 8.70
CA ALA A 11 0.98 -12.89 8.10
C ALA A 11 -0.40 -12.42 7.62
N ALA A 12 -0.95 -13.06 6.60
CA ALA A 12 -2.34 -12.84 6.21
C ALA A 12 -3.24 -13.08 7.44
N GLY A 13 -3.80 -12.01 7.99
CA GLY A 13 -4.61 -12.10 9.19
C GLY A 13 -5.99 -12.61 8.81
N LYS A 14 -6.30 -13.86 9.16
CA LYS A 14 -7.66 -14.39 8.98
C LYS A 14 -8.61 -13.68 9.97
N PRO A 15 -9.75 -13.15 9.50
CA PRO A 15 -10.67 -12.42 10.37
C PRO A 15 -11.35 -13.33 11.40
N ALA A 16 -11.87 -12.72 12.48
CA ALA A 16 -12.52 -13.44 13.58
C ALA A 16 -13.97 -13.91 13.27
N GLY A 17 -14.56 -13.46 12.16
CA GLY A 17 -15.90 -13.83 11.72
C GLY A 17 -15.96 -14.07 10.21
N PRO A 18 -17.13 -14.46 9.66
CA PRO A 18 -17.29 -14.66 8.23
C PRO A 18 -16.95 -13.38 7.46
N ALA A 19 -16.23 -13.53 6.35
CA ALA A 19 -15.87 -12.40 5.49
C ALA A 19 -17.14 -11.84 4.84
N PRO A 20 -17.40 -10.52 4.93
CA PRO A 20 -18.52 -9.93 4.24
C PRO A 20 -18.28 -9.92 2.73
N LYS A 21 -19.36 -9.98 1.95
CA LYS A 21 -19.31 -9.74 0.51
C LYS A 21 -19.22 -8.24 0.27
N ILE A 22 -18.19 -7.80 -0.45
CA ILE A 22 -18.02 -6.42 -0.93
C ILE A 22 -18.36 -6.34 -2.42
N ALA A 23 -18.54 -5.12 -2.95
CA ALA A 23 -18.85 -4.87 -4.36
C ALA A 23 -17.70 -5.19 -5.35
N TYR A 24 -16.50 -5.47 -4.84
CA TYR A 24 -15.29 -5.73 -5.62
C TYR A 24 -14.65 -7.05 -5.23
N ASP A 25 -13.94 -7.70 -6.15
CA ASP A 25 -13.31 -9.00 -5.85
C ASP A 25 -12.12 -8.86 -4.90
N LYS A 26 -11.36 -7.78 -5.06
CA LYS A 26 -10.13 -7.46 -4.32
C LYS A 26 -10.02 -5.95 -4.12
N ILE A 27 -9.23 -5.54 -3.13
CA ILE A 27 -8.85 -4.15 -2.85
C ILE A 27 -7.33 -4.05 -2.83
N PHE A 28 -6.77 -3.14 -3.63
CA PHE A 28 -5.33 -2.88 -3.68
C PHE A 28 -5.03 -1.47 -3.20
N GLN A 29 -4.30 -1.35 -2.10
CA GLN A 29 -3.72 -0.08 -1.68
C GLN A 29 -2.49 0.20 -2.55
N ILE A 30 -2.53 1.27 -3.34
CA ILE A 30 -1.52 1.60 -4.35
C ILE A 30 -0.79 2.93 -4.13
N GLY A 31 -1.05 3.66 -3.05
CA GLY A 31 -0.20 4.78 -2.63
C GLY A 31 1.10 4.33 -1.95
N PHE A 32 1.92 5.30 -1.56
CA PHE A 32 3.22 5.03 -0.93
C PHE A 32 3.10 4.48 0.50
N ASN A 33 4.13 3.75 0.95
CA ASN A 33 4.32 3.47 2.36
C ASN A 33 4.44 4.77 3.18
N LYS A 34 4.35 4.65 4.52
CA LYS A 34 4.36 5.82 5.44
C LYS A 34 3.23 6.83 5.18
N CYS A 35 2.24 6.41 4.40
CA CYS A 35 0.95 7.06 4.18
C CYS A 35 -0.19 6.15 4.66
N ALA A 36 -0.06 5.63 5.89
CA ALA A 36 -1.05 4.80 6.58
C ALA A 36 -1.40 3.43 5.95
N THR A 37 -0.50 2.82 5.17
CA THR A 37 -0.67 1.47 4.57
C THR A 37 -1.11 0.42 5.61
N ARG A 38 -0.38 0.31 6.72
CA ARG A 38 -0.75 -0.57 7.84
C ARG A 38 -2.08 -0.20 8.52
N ALA A 39 -2.42 1.09 8.59
CA ALA A 39 -3.67 1.52 9.21
C ALA A 39 -4.87 1.13 8.34
N ILE A 40 -4.75 1.27 7.01
CA ILE A 40 -5.70 0.79 6.01
C ILE A 40 -5.90 -0.72 6.13
N SER A 41 -4.81 -1.49 6.15
CA SER A 41 -4.88 -2.95 6.31
C SER A 41 -5.64 -3.37 7.57
N ARG A 42 -5.25 -2.81 8.72
CA ARG A 42 -5.89 -3.11 10.02
C ARG A 42 -7.34 -2.66 10.06
N PHE A 43 -7.67 -1.58 9.37
CA PHE A 43 -9.04 -1.09 9.28
C PHE A 43 -9.92 -2.13 8.59
N PHE A 44 -9.55 -2.58 7.39
CA PHE A 44 -10.28 -3.62 6.68
C PHE A 44 -10.29 -4.96 7.43
N HIS A 45 -9.20 -5.33 8.10
CA HIS A 45 -9.16 -6.52 8.94
C HIS A 45 -10.20 -6.47 10.08
N ARG A 46 -10.36 -5.30 10.73
CA ARG A 46 -11.40 -5.08 11.76
C ARG A 46 -12.83 -5.08 11.19
N HIS A 47 -12.97 -5.04 9.87
CA HIS A 47 -14.21 -5.24 9.13
C HIS A 47 -14.34 -6.65 8.54
N ASN A 48 -13.59 -7.60 9.10
CA ASN A 48 -13.60 -9.02 8.73
C ASN A 48 -13.16 -9.32 7.28
N LEU A 49 -12.40 -8.44 6.64
CA LEU A 49 -11.75 -8.78 5.37
C LEU A 49 -10.38 -9.43 5.60
N THR A 50 -10.03 -10.41 4.78
CA THR A 50 -8.68 -11.01 4.80
C THR A 50 -7.69 -10.05 4.19
N THR A 51 -6.63 -9.71 4.93
CA THR A 51 -5.64 -8.70 4.52
C THR A 51 -4.24 -9.28 4.47
N ALA A 52 -3.45 -8.93 3.46
CA ALA A 52 -2.00 -9.12 3.44
C ALA A 52 -1.29 -7.75 3.39
N ASP A 53 -0.49 -7.47 4.41
CA ASP A 53 0.27 -6.22 4.56
C ASP A 53 1.76 -6.55 4.57
N TRP A 54 2.49 -6.05 3.57
CA TRP A 54 3.93 -6.26 3.36
C TRP A 54 4.36 -7.72 3.11
N ALA A 55 3.94 -8.66 3.96
CA ALA A 55 4.31 -10.07 3.96
C ALA A 55 5.83 -10.27 3.82
N LYS A 56 6.62 -9.51 4.58
CA LYS A 56 8.10 -9.51 4.51
C LYS A 56 8.65 -9.19 3.11
N GLY A 57 7.85 -8.51 2.29
CA GLY A 57 8.13 -8.16 0.90
C GLY A 57 7.85 -9.26 -0.13
N GLU A 58 7.27 -10.40 0.29
CA GLU A 58 6.87 -11.48 -0.63
C GLU A 58 5.84 -10.99 -1.67
N LEU A 59 4.93 -10.09 -1.28
CA LEU A 59 3.96 -9.49 -2.21
C LEU A 59 4.66 -8.75 -3.35
N ALA A 60 5.63 -7.89 -3.03
CA ALA A 60 6.35 -7.10 -4.02
C ALA A 60 7.21 -7.99 -4.94
N GLN A 61 7.87 -9.00 -4.37
CA GLN A 61 8.68 -9.95 -5.11
C GLN A 61 7.83 -10.78 -6.08
N ASP A 62 6.68 -11.29 -5.62
CA ASP A 62 5.77 -12.05 -6.49
C ASP A 62 5.20 -11.17 -7.60
N ILE A 63 4.73 -9.96 -7.30
CA ILE A 63 4.22 -9.03 -8.32
C ILE A 63 5.26 -8.84 -9.42
N LYS A 64 6.49 -8.46 -9.04
CA LYS A 64 7.58 -8.25 -10.00
C LYS A 64 7.87 -9.51 -10.81
N ALA A 65 8.08 -10.65 -10.16
CA ALA A 65 8.46 -11.90 -10.83
C ALA A 65 7.34 -12.43 -11.74
N SER A 66 6.08 -12.29 -11.32
CA SER A 66 4.92 -12.72 -12.10
C SER A 66 4.72 -11.82 -13.32
N VAL A 67 4.78 -10.50 -13.17
CA VAL A 67 4.67 -9.57 -14.30
C VAL A 67 5.79 -9.80 -15.31
N GLU A 68 7.05 -9.94 -14.86
CA GLU A 68 8.19 -10.20 -15.75
C GLU A 68 8.08 -11.54 -16.49
N ALA A 69 7.41 -12.52 -15.89
CA ALA A 69 7.14 -13.82 -16.49
C ALA A 69 5.83 -13.87 -17.30
N GLY A 70 5.07 -12.78 -17.41
CA GLY A 70 3.75 -12.76 -18.05
C GLY A 70 2.68 -13.59 -17.32
N ARG A 71 2.86 -13.85 -16.02
CA ARG A 71 1.93 -14.58 -15.15
C ARG A 71 1.05 -13.63 -14.34
N LYS A 72 -0.04 -14.16 -13.80
CA LYS A 72 -0.93 -13.42 -12.91
C LYS A 72 -0.22 -13.09 -11.58
N PRO A 73 -0.03 -11.81 -11.22
CA PRO A 73 0.53 -11.45 -9.92
C PRO A 73 -0.42 -11.83 -8.79
N LEU A 74 0.13 -12.15 -7.63
CA LEU A 74 -0.56 -12.47 -6.37
C LEU A 74 -1.47 -13.72 -6.42
N GLU A 75 -1.26 -14.60 -7.41
CA GLU A 75 -2.03 -15.85 -7.55
C GLU A 75 -1.86 -16.78 -6.34
N ALA A 76 -0.72 -16.72 -5.64
CA ALA A 76 -0.47 -17.50 -4.42
C ALA A 76 -1.25 -17.01 -3.18
N TRP A 77 -2.03 -15.92 -3.28
CA TRP A 77 -2.85 -15.39 -2.19
C TRP A 77 -4.35 -15.36 -2.55
N PRO A 78 -4.97 -16.51 -2.90
CA PRO A 78 -6.34 -16.55 -3.40
C PRO A 78 -7.37 -16.03 -2.38
N ASP A 79 -7.12 -16.26 -1.09
CA ASP A 79 -8.05 -15.89 0.00
C ASP A 79 -7.90 -14.45 0.50
N VAL A 80 -6.87 -13.72 0.07
CA VAL A 80 -6.64 -12.34 0.50
C VAL A 80 -7.55 -11.40 -0.28
N THR A 81 -8.36 -10.60 0.41
CA THR A 81 -9.23 -9.59 -0.20
C THR A 81 -8.53 -8.25 -0.32
N VAL A 82 -7.67 -7.89 0.64
CA VAL A 82 -7.04 -6.56 0.71
C VAL A 82 -5.52 -6.69 0.73
N PHE A 83 -4.85 -6.03 -0.20
CA PHE A 83 -3.39 -5.97 -0.28
C PHE A 83 -2.89 -4.57 0.04
N SER A 84 -1.86 -4.47 0.87
CA SER A 84 -1.22 -3.20 1.25
C SER A 84 0.28 -3.35 1.49
N ASP A 85 0.98 -2.21 1.44
CA ASP A 85 2.42 -2.12 1.71
C ASP A 85 3.25 -3.08 0.85
N MET A 86 2.91 -3.18 -0.45
CA MET A 86 3.52 -4.08 -1.43
C MET A 86 4.94 -3.63 -1.83
N GLU A 87 5.83 -3.41 -0.86
CA GLU A 87 7.21 -2.99 -1.05
C GLU A 87 8.22 -4.05 -0.59
N TYR A 88 9.35 -4.13 -1.29
CA TYR A 88 10.54 -4.83 -0.83
C TYR A 88 11.76 -3.92 -0.95
N VAL A 89 12.27 -3.46 0.18
CA VAL A 89 13.40 -2.53 0.27
C VAL A 89 14.46 -3.11 1.19
N ARG A 90 15.53 -3.65 0.62
CA ARG A 90 16.63 -4.27 1.38
C ARG A 90 17.94 -4.21 0.61
N GLY A 91 19.02 -3.84 1.31
CA GLY A 91 20.37 -3.79 0.73
C GLY A 91 20.52 -2.64 -0.27
N ASN A 92 20.46 -2.95 -1.56
CA ASN A 92 20.36 -2.01 -2.70
C ASN A 92 19.14 -2.31 -3.60
N THR A 93 18.32 -3.30 -3.23
CA THR A 93 17.13 -3.71 -3.97
C THR A 93 15.94 -2.91 -3.48
N VAL A 94 15.25 -2.28 -4.42
CA VAL A 94 13.98 -1.58 -4.22
C VAL A 94 12.99 -2.15 -5.22
N ILE A 95 11.90 -2.74 -4.72
CA ILE A 95 10.76 -3.16 -5.50
C ILE A 95 9.53 -2.47 -4.91
N GLU A 96 8.92 -1.59 -5.69
CA GLU A 96 7.71 -0.86 -5.33
C GLU A 96 6.54 -1.52 -6.08
N GLY A 97 6.04 -2.64 -5.55
CA GLY A 97 5.03 -3.50 -6.19
C GLY A 97 3.72 -2.77 -6.51
N TYR A 98 3.36 -1.75 -5.73
CA TYR A 98 2.21 -0.90 -5.99
C TYR A 98 2.30 -0.10 -7.31
N ARG A 99 3.49 0.05 -7.91
CA ARG A 99 3.66 0.69 -9.21
C ARG A 99 3.20 -0.16 -10.38
N TYR A 100 3.06 -1.47 -10.19
CA TYR A 100 2.52 -2.40 -11.20
C TYR A 100 0.98 -2.37 -11.23
N PHE A 101 0.36 -1.24 -10.90
CA PHE A 101 -1.10 -1.16 -10.75
C PHE A 101 -1.85 -1.36 -12.06
N ARG A 102 -1.21 -1.15 -13.22
CA ARG A 102 -1.79 -1.44 -14.55
C ARG A 102 -1.89 -2.94 -14.76
N GLU A 103 -0.83 -3.66 -14.44
CA GLU A 103 -0.72 -5.10 -14.57
C GLU A 103 -1.62 -5.80 -13.53
N ILE A 104 -1.68 -5.27 -12.31
CA ILE A 104 -2.62 -5.72 -11.29
C ILE A 104 -4.07 -5.47 -11.75
N HIS A 105 -4.39 -4.30 -12.32
CA HIS A 105 -5.73 -4.03 -12.87
C HIS A 105 -6.10 -5.00 -13.99
N ALA A 106 -5.19 -5.27 -14.93
CA ALA A 106 -5.39 -6.25 -15.99
C ALA A 106 -5.64 -7.68 -15.44
N ALA A 107 -4.93 -8.05 -14.37
CA ALA A 107 -5.07 -9.35 -13.71
C ALA A 107 -6.34 -9.48 -12.84
N TYR A 108 -6.86 -8.36 -12.36
CA TYR A 108 -8.00 -8.27 -11.44
C TYR A 108 -8.97 -7.15 -11.88
N PRO A 109 -9.69 -7.33 -13.00
CA PRO A 109 -10.54 -6.28 -13.57
C PRO A 109 -11.74 -5.90 -12.70
N GLY A 110 -12.14 -6.74 -11.73
CA GLY A 110 -13.20 -6.47 -10.75
C GLY A 110 -12.71 -5.85 -9.43
N ALA A 111 -11.45 -5.40 -9.36
CA ALA A 111 -10.86 -4.87 -8.13
C ALA A 111 -11.09 -3.36 -7.93
N LEU A 112 -11.04 -2.95 -6.66
CA LEU A 112 -10.93 -1.54 -6.23
C LEU A 112 -9.48 -1.20 -5.93
N PHE A 113 -9.07 0.02 -6.30
CA PHE A 113 -7.76 0.57 -6.03
C PHE A 113 -7.87 1.77 -5.10
N ILE A 114 -7.06 1.77 -4.04
CA ILE A 114 -7.01 2.84 -3.05
C ILE A 114 -5.69 3.59 -3.23
N LEU A 115 -5.78 4.83 -3.72
CA LEU A 115 -4.66 5.77 -3.73
C LEU A 115 -4.69 6.58 -2.43
N ASN A 116 -3.97 6.12 -1.41
CA ASN A 116 -3.79 6.85 -0.16
C ASN A 116 -2.79 8.00 -0.32
N THR A 117 -3.19 9.19 0.12
CA THR A 117 -2.44 10.44 -0.02
C THR A 117 -2.38 11.21 1.30
N ARG A 118 -1.39 12.12 1.40
CA ARG A 118 -1.18 13.07 2.49
C ARG A 118 -0.27 14.20 2.02
N ASN A 119 0.03 15.17 2.88
CA ASN A 119 1.08 16.16 2.58
C ASN A 119 2.44 15.51 2.26
N VAL A 120 3.00 15.82 1.08
CA VAL A 120 4.24 15.21 0.56
C VAL A 120 5.46 15.46 1.45
N GLU A 121 5.61 16.65 2.04
CA GLU A 121 6.75 16.95 2.91
C GLU A 121 6.63 16.24 4.27
N ALA A 122 5.41 16.11 4.79
CA ALA A 122 5.15 15.28 5.96
C ALA A 122 5.44 13.80 5.69
N TRP A 123 5.10 13.32 4.49
CA TRP A 123 5.43 11.98 4.03
C TRP A 123 6.94 11.76 3.93
N ILE A 124 7.69 12.64 3.26
CA ILE A 124 9.17 12.55 3.14
C ILE A 124 9.81 12.50 4.52
N ARG A 125 9.41 13.38 5.46
CA ARG A 125 9.93 13.37 6.84
C ARG A 125 9.63 12.06 7.57
N SER A 126 8.48 11.45 7.33
CA SER A 126 8.14 10.17 7.97
C SER A 126 8.90 9.00 7.33
N ARG A 127 9.05 9.00 6.00
CA ARG A 127 9.79 7.99 5.23
C ARG A 127 11.28 8.05 5.51
N SER A 128 11.84 9.23 5.74
CA SER A 128 13.26 9.37 6.05
C SER A 128 13.68 8.77 7.39
N ARG A 129 12.76 8.74 8.36
CA ARG A 129 12.97 8.14 9.68
C ARG A 129 12.71 6.63 9.72
N HIS A 130 12.19 6.05 8.65
CA HIS A 130 11.83 4.64 8.62
C HIS A 130 13.06 3.74 8.71
N GLY A 131 12.98 2.70 9.56
CA GLY A 131 14.11 1.80 9.84
C GLY A 131 15.32 2.53 10.40
N GLU A 132 15.11 3.56 11.24
CA GLU A 132 16.17 4.39 11.84
C GLU A 132 17.10 5.02 10.78
N GLY A 133 16.54 5.40 9.63
CA GLY A 133 17.28 5.94 8.49
C GLY A 133 17.88 4.87 7.56
N GLY A 134 17.80 3.59 7.93
CA GLY A 134 18.20 2.47 7.06
C GLY A 134 17.45 2.41 5.74
N TYR A 135 16.21 2.92 5.71
CA TYR A 135 15.43 3.02 4.49
C TYR A 135 16.04 4.02 3.49
N VAL A 136 16.39 5.23 3.94
CA VAL A 136 17.09 6.23 3.12
C VAL A 136 18.42 5.67 2.61
N ASN A 137 19.15 4.94 3.46
CA ASN A 137 20.42 4.31 3.06
C ASN A 137 20.25 3.33 1.89
N THR A 138 19.17 2.56 1.88
CA THR A 138 18.88 1.63 0.78
C THR A 138 18.58 2.39 -0.52
N TYR A 139 17.79 3.46 -0.44
CA TYR A 139 17.50 4.31 -1.61
C TYR A 139 18.73 5.07 -2.10
N ARG A 140 19.64 5.54 -1.23
CA ARG A 140 20.91 6.13 -1.65
C ARG A 140 21.72 5.17 -2.51
N ARG A 141 21.86 3.92 -2.06
CA ARG A 141 22.57 2.87 -2.81
C ARG A 141 21.86 2.53 -4.12
N HIS A 142 20.53 2.41 -4.09
CA HIS A 142 19.71 2.11 -5.26
C HIS A 142 19.83 3.20 -6.34
N TYR A 143 19.68 4.47 -5.94
CA TYR A 143 19.79 5.62 -6.83
C TYR A 143 21.23 6.02 -7.19
N LYS A 144 22.23 5.42 -6.53
CA LYS A 144 23.66 5.71 -6.68
C LYS A 144 23.99 7.18 -6.36
N VAL A 145 23.37 7.71 -5.31
CA VAL A 145 23.55 9.09 -4.83
C VAL A 145 24.22 9.11 -3.45
N LYS A 146 24.82 10.24 -3.08
CA LYS A 146 25.55 10.37 -1.81
C LYS A 146 24.76 11.13 -0.76
N ALA A 147 24.01 12.16 -1.17
CA ALA A 147 23.26 12.99 -0.24
C ALA A 147 21.82 12.50 -0.04
N ASP A 148 21.32 12.57 1.18
CA ASP A 148 19.91 12.26 1.50
C ASP A 148 18.96 13.20 0.76
N GLN A 149 19.37 14.45 0.55
CA GLN A 149 18.58 15.42 -0.19
C GLN A 149 18.28 14.96 -1.62
N GLU A 150 19.23 14.31 -2.30
CA GLU A 150 19.01 13.75 -3.65
C GLU A 150 17.97 12.62 -3.62
N VAL A 151 17.90 11.83 -2.54
CA VAL A 151 16.85 10.83 -2.33
C VAL A 151 15.50 11.51 -2.13
N PHE A 152 15.45 12.55 -1.29
CA PHE A 152 14.21 13.26 -0.98
C PHE A 152 13.63 13.97 -2.21
N ASP A 153 14.49 14.57 -3.04
CA ASP A 153 14.07 15.21 -4.28
C ASP A 153 13.51 14.21 -5.28
N ARG A 154 14.14 13.03 -5.41
CA ARG A 154 13.59 11.92 -6.22
C ARG A 154 12.27 11.42 -5.68
N TRP A 155 12.16 11.18 -4.37
CA TRP A 155 10.89 10.78 -3.75
C TRP A 155 9.78 11.78 -3.98
N ARG A 156 10.07 13.09 -3.96
CA ARG A 156 9.08 14.13 -4.25
C ARG A 156 8.58 14.07 -5.69
N ILE A 157 9.49 13.90 -6.66
CA ILE A 157 9.13 13.74 -8.07
C ILE A 157 8.30 12.47 -8.24
N ASP A 158 8.77 11.36 -7.67
CA ASP A 158 8.11 10.06 -7.72
C ASP A 158 6.70 10.11 -7.11
N TRP A 159 6.51 10.87 -6.03
CA TRP A 159 5.21 11.10 -5.41
C TRP A 159 4.23 11.70 -6.40
N PHE A 160 4.55 12.85 -6.98
CA PHE A 160 3.64 13.52 -7.91
C PHE A 160 3.43 12.73 -9.20
N ARG A 161 4.49 12.13 -9.74
CA ARG A 161 4.41 11.29 -10.94
C ARG A 161 3.45 10.12 -10.74
N HIS A 162 3.63 9.34 -9.67
CA HIS A 162 2.78 8.18 -9.40
C HIS A 162 1.32 8.57 -9.17
N ASN A 163 1.07 9.66 -8.41
CA ASN A 163 -0.29 10.15 -8.21
C ASN A 163 -0.97 10.55 -9.53
N LEU A 164 -0.24 11.24 -10.41
CA LEU A 164 -0.74 11.61 -11.74
C LEU A 164 -1.03 10.36 -12.59
N GLU A 165 -0.06 9.44 -12.70
CA GLU A 165 -0.18 8.22 -13.51
C GLU A 165 -1.36 7.32 -13.09
N VAL A 166 -1.67 7.30 -11.78
CA VAL A 166 -2.83 6.58 -11.24
C VAL A 166 -4.12 7.29 -11.60
N VAL A 167 -4.22 8.60 -11.34
CA VAL A 167 -5.44 9.38 -11.62
C VAL A 167 -5.76 9.37 -13.12
N GLU A 168 -4.76 9.53 -13.98
CA GLU A 168 -4.93 9.48 -15.44
C GLU A 168 -5.42 8.10 -15.90
N PHE A 169 -4.85 7.03 -15.37
CA PHE A 169 -5.21 5.68 -15.79
C PHE A 169 -6.63 5.29 -15.40
N PHE A 170 -7.04 5.63 -14.17
CA PHE A 170 -8.40 5.39 -13.69
C PHE A 170 -9.39 6.50 -14.10
N SER A 171 -9.05 7.33 -15.09
CA SER A 171 -10.02 8.25 -15.67
C SER A 171 -11.03 7.53 -16.58
N GLY A 172 -12.15 8.20 -16.89
CA GLY A 172 -13.20 7.64 -17.74
C GLY A 172 -13.89 6.43 -17.11
N GLU A 173 -14.04 5.36 -17.88
CA GLU A 173 -14.77 4.13 -17.49
C GLU A 173 -14.18 3.42 -16.26
N ARG A 174 -12.89 3.64 -15.97
CA ARG A 174 -12.20 3.04 -14.82
C ARG A 174 -12.38 3.84 -13.52
N ARG A 175 -13.13 4.97 -13.54
CA ARG A 175 -13.24 5.89 -12.41
C ARG A 175 -13.80 5.22 -11.15
N ASP A 176 -14.76 4.32 -11.32
CA ASP A 176 -15.41 3.62 -10.20
C ASP A 176 -14.50 2.57 -9.56
N GLN A 177 -13.33 2.31 -10.12
CA GLN A 177 -12.32 1.41 -9.55
C GLN A 177 -11.24 2.16 -8.76
N LEU A 178 -11.32 3.49 -8.63
CA LEU A 178 -10.35 4.28 -7.87
C LEU A 178 -11.01 5.03 -6.71
N PHE A 179 -10.53 4.77 -5.50
CA PHE A 179 -10.80 5.58 -4.32
C PHE A 179 -9.54 6.35 -3.92
N ILE A 180 -9.59 7.68 -3.97
CA ILE A 180 -8.51 8.54 -3.48
C ILE A 180 -8.77 8.78 -1.99
N TRP A 181 -7.86 8.32 -1.14
CA TRP A 181 -7.99 8.38 0.30
C TRP A 181 -7.01 9.39 0.89
N ASP A 182 -7.47 10.61 1.15
CA ASP A 182 -6.72 11.55 2.00
C ASP A 182 -6.76 11.04 3.44
N ILE A 183 -5.64 10.53 3.93
CA ILE A 183 -5.57 9.93 5.28
C ILE A 183 -5.62 10.96 6.40
N GLU A 184 -5.43 12.24 6.08
CA GLU A 184 -5.51 13.36 7.01
C GLU A 184 -6.97 13.86 7.15
N ARG A 185 -7.83 13.50 6.19
CA ARG A 185 -9.26 13.81 6.14
C ARG A 185 -10.07 12.63 5.58
N PRO A 186 -10.08 11.48 6.28
CA PRO A 186 -10.66 10.26 5.76
C PRO A 186 -12.19 10.37 5.60
N ASP A 187 -12.69 9.96 4.43
CA ASP A 187 -14.12 9.89 4.11
C ASP A 187 -14.58 8.43 4.17
N PHE A 188 -14.97 7.99 5.37
CA PHE A 188 -15.36 6.60 5.61
C PHE A 188 -16.73 6.27 5.02
N ASP A 189 -17.65 7.23 4.99
CA ASP A 189 -19.01 7.03 4.48
C ASP A 189 -18.96 6.78 2.97
N ARG A 190 -18.22 7.61 2.23
CA ARG A 190 -18.04 7.39 0.80
C ARG A 190 -17.36 6.06 0.49
N LEU A 191 -16.35 5.67 1.28
CA LEU A 191 -15.70 4.37 1.09
C LEU A 191 -16.68 3.23 1.40
N SER A 192 -17.49 3.37 2.46
CA SER A 192 -18.52 2.41 2.87
C SER A 192 -19.53 2.17 1.76
N ASP A 193 -20.06 3.26 1.19
CA ASP A 193 -21.00 3.22 0.08
C ASP A 193 -20.38 2.56 -1.16
N LEU A 194 -19.14 2.91 -1.47
CA LEU A 194 -18.42 2.38 -2.62
C LEU A 194 -18.24 0.86 -2.52
N ILE A 195 -17.78 0.35 -1.38
CA ILE A 195 -17.51 -1.09 -1.20
C ILE A 195 -18.74 -1.91 -0.83
N GLY A 196 -19.85 -1.26 -0.47
CA GLY A 196 -21.12 -1.90 -0.13
C GLY A 196 -21.18 -2.57 1.25
N ILE A 197 -20.31 -2.19 2.19
CA ILE A 197 -20.36 -2.67 3.58
C ILE A 197 -20.18 -1.51 4.57
N PRO A 198 -20.87 -1.53 5.73
CA PRO A 198 -20.75 -0.47 6.71
C PRO A 198 -19.32 -0.41 7.30
N LEU A 199 -18.63 0.69 7.02
CA LEU A 199 -17.35 1.03 7.63
C LEU A 199 -17.54 1.95 8.84
N LYS A 200 -16.84 1.66 9.94
CA LYS A 200 -17.02 2.35 11.22
C LYS A 200 -15.78 3.16 11.52
N ALA A 201 -15.90 4.49 11.52
CA ALA A 201 -14.78 5.40 11.75
C ALA A 201 -14.04 5.11 13.06
N GLU A 202 -14.75 4.66 14.12
CA GLU A 202 -14.15 4.29 15.41
C GLU A 202 -13.14 3.13 15.32
N LYS A 203 -13.25 2.29 14.27
CA LYS A 203 -12.29 1.21 14.00
C LYS A 203 -11.04 1.72 13.29
N TRP A 204 -11.02 2.96 12.81
CA TRP A 204 -9.82 3.63 12.34
C TRP A 204 -8.97 4.05 13.54
N LYS A 205 -7.83 3.37 13.71
CA LYS A 205 -6.83 3.76 14.70
C LYS A 205 -5.58 4.13 13.94
N THR A 206 -5.10 5.36 14.09
CA THR A 206 -3.79 5.75 13.57
C THR A 206 -2.71 4.94 14.28
N VAL A 207 -2.13 3.96 13.60
CA VAL A 207 -1.04 3.14 14.13
C VAL A 207 0.27 3.55 13.46
N GLY A 208 1.27 3.95 14.25
CA GLY A 208 2.59 4.34 13.75
C GLY A 208 2.84 5.85 13.75
N LYS A 209 2.50 6.53 14.86
CA LYS A 209 3.08 7.85 15.17
C LYS A 209 4.58 7.65 15.42
N THR A 210 5.37 7.74 14.37
CA THR A 210 6.84 7.83 14.37
C THR A 210 7.25 8.83 13.31
#